data_AF-A0A0N9UBV2-F1
#
_entry.id   AF-A0A0N9UBV2-F1
#
_cell.length_a   1.000
_cell.length_b   1.000
_cell.length_c   1.000
_cell.angle_alpha   90.00
_cell.angle_beta   90.00
_cell.angle_gamma   90.00
#
_symmetry.space_group_name_H-M   'P 1'
#
loop_
_entity.id
_entity.type
_entity.pdbx_description
1 polymer ?
#
loop_
_entity_poly.entity_id
_entity_poly.type
_entity_poly.pdbx_seq_one_letter_code
_entity_poly.pdbx_strand_id
1 'polypeptide(L)'
;MSDEFKTYRAREKGFDGVRVRKPGEVFTTNIPKGEWMEELDKDGKPIGRLDHTPSPAKGRSDAGAIDKLNKVVAEKDEVILEKDARIAELEKQLAAGALTSTGSNQQDPGPLDKSIPDLTTYLEGVSDIGAIDALIEAEKAGNSRVGALAALDARKTTLQTT
;
A
#
# COMPACT_ATOMS: atom_id res chain seq x y z
N MET A 1 -14.84 26.43 18.22
CA MET A 1 -14.80 27.77 17.62
C MET A 1 -15.92 27.81 16.61
N SER A 2 -16.87 28.74 16.72
CA SER A 2 -17.97 28.82 15.77
C SER A 2 -17.43 29.35 14.45
N ASP A 3 -17.46 28.55 13.40
CA ASP A 3 -17.12 29.00 12.06
C ASP A 3 -18.15 30.05 11.62
N GLU A 4 -17.73 31.31 11.52
CA GLU A 4 -18.58 32.40 11.07
C GLU A 4 -18.84 32.26 9.56
N PHE A 5 -20.11 32.20 9.18
CA PHE A 5 -20.53 32.14 7.79
C PHE A 5 -20.28 33.48 7.09
N LYS A 6 -19.46 33.46 6.03
CA LYS A 6 -19.12 34.66 5.25
C LYS A 6 -19.75 34.64 3.88
N THR A 7 -20.12 35.82 3.37
CA THR A 7 -20.73 35.98 2.05
C THR A 7 -19.68 36.34 1.00
N TYR A 8 -19.71 35.64 -0.13
CA TYR A 8 -18.78 35.79 -1.24
C TYR A 8 -19.49 35.92 -2.58
N ARG A 9 -18.85 36.59 -3.54
CA ARG A 9 -19.16 36.60 -4.96
C ARG A 9 -18.08 35.85 -5.74
N ALA A 10 -18.48 34.90 -6.58
CA ALA A 10 -17.53 34.23 -7.47
C ALA A 10 -16.99 35.19 -8.53
N ARG A 11 -15.67 35.28 -8.68
CA ARG A 11 -14.98 36.00 -9.76
C ARG A 11 -14.80 35.13 -11.00
N GLU A 12 -14.52 33.84 -10.77
CA GLU A 12 -14.28 32.82 -11.79
C GLU A 12 -15.01 31.52 -11.41
N LYS A 13 -15.05 30.54 -12.30
CA LYS A 13 -15.65 29.23 -12.00
C LYS A 13 -14.82 28.54 -10.91
N GLY A 14 -15.43 28.24 -9.78
CA GLY A 14 -14.73 27.65 -8.63
C GLY A 14 -15.58 26.67 -7.83
N PHE A 15 -14.98 26.00 -6.84
CA PHE A 15 -15.62 24.94 -6.06
C PHE A 15 -15.69 25.31 -4.58
N ASP A 16 -16.90 25.37 -4.01
CA ASP A 16 -17.15 25.71 -2.61
C ASP A 16 -17.33 24.48 -1.72
N GLY A 17 -16.60 23.39 -2.00
CA GLY A 17 -16.68 22.15 -1.23
C GLY A 17 -17.89 21.27 -1.56
N VAL A 18 -19.02 21.85 -1.97
CA VAL A 18 -20.28 21.11 -2.23
C VAL A 18 -20.68 21.20 -3.69
N ARG A 19 -20.43 22.33 -4.37
CA ARG A 19 -20.74 22.48 -5.79
C ARG A 19 -19.83 23.46 -6.52
N VAL A 20 -19.93 23.40 -7.84
CA VAL A 20 -19.29 24.38 -8.71
C VAL A 20 -20.13 25.67 -8.72
N ARG A 21 -19.48 26.80 -8.44
CA ARG A 21 -20.05 28.15 -8.49
C ARG A 21 -19.70 28.82 -9.81
N LYS A 22 -20.68 29.51 -10.39
CA LYS A 22 -20.49 30.27 -11.65
C LYS A 22 -19.99 31.68 -11.35
N PRO A 23 -19.19 32.30 -12.24
CA PRO A 23 -18.82 33.71 -12.11
C PRO A 23 -20.04 34.60 -11.86
N GLY A 24 -19.93 35.53 -10.93
CA GLY A 24 -21.00 36.44 -10.48
C GLY A 24 -21.96 35.86 -9.45
N GLU A 25 -21.96 34.55 -9.19
CA GLU A 25 -22.84 33.93 -8.20
C GLU A 25 -22.46 34.36 -6.77
N VAL A 26 -23.44 34.81 -5.99
CA VAL A 26 -23.28 35.17 -4.57
C VAL A 26 -23.67 33.98 -3.69
N PHE A 27 -22.86 33.67 -2.69
CA PHE A 27 -23.05 32.51 -1.82
C PHE A 27 -22.43 32.70 -0.44
N THR A 28 -22.85 31.89 0.53
CA THR A 28 -22.36 31.92 1.91
C THR A 28 -21.67 30.61 2.24
N THR A 29 -20.49 30.66 2.86
CA THR A 29 -19.73 29.47 3.26
C THR A 29 -18.79 29.77 4.43
N ASN A 30 -18.41 28.74 5.18
CA ASN A 30 -17.33 28.77 6.17
C ASN A 30 -15.97 28.32 5.61
N ILE A 31 -15.89 27.95 4.33
CA ILE A 31 -14.66 27.48 3.69
C ILE A 31 -13.65 28.63 3.57
N PRO A 32 -12.33 28.35 3.67
CA PRO A 32 -11.29 29.33 3.43
C PRO A 32 -11.45 30.03 2.07
N LYS A 33 -11.24 31.35 2.06
CA LYS A 33 -11.36 32.19 0.87
C LYS A 33 -10.35 31.76 -0.20
N GLY A 34 -10.86 31.34 -1.36
CA GLY A 34 -10.05 31.07 -2.55
C GLY A 34 -9.88 32.32 -3.43
N GLU A 35 -8.89 32.31 -4.35
CA GLU A 35 -8.66 33.42 -5.30
C GLU A 35 -9.88 33.71 -6.19
N TRP A 36 -10.67 32.68 -6.46
CA TRP A 36 -11.90 32.74 -7.25
C TRP A 36 -13.07 33.40 -6.49
N MET A 37 -12.91 33.74 -5.21
CA MET A 37 -13.94 34.35 -4.36
C MET A 37 -13.63 35.82 -4.02
N GLU A 38 -14.67 36.64 -3.94
CA GLU A 38 -14.63 38.01 -3.44
C GLU A 38 -15.57 38.13 -2.23
N GLU A 39 -15.04 38.50 -1.07
CA GLU A 39 -15.86 38.64 0.14
C GLU A 39 -16.67 39.95 0.06
N LEU A 40 -17.93 39.88 0.49
CA LEU A 40 -18.87 41.00 0.46
C LEU A 40 -19.20 41.45 1.89
N ASP A 41 -19.45 42.74 2.08
CA ASP A 41 -20.05 43.25 3.31
C ASP A 41 -21.55 42.89 3.40
N LYS A 42 -22.15 43.26 4.53
CA LYS A 42 -23.59 43.14 4.78
C LYS A 42 -24.47 43.88 3.77
N ASP A 43 -23.91 44.83 3.03
CA ASP A 43 -24.60 45.64 2.02
C ASP A 43 -24.35 45.09 0.60
N GLY A 44 -23.68 43.94 0.48
CA GLY A 44 -23.37 43.28 -0.79
C GLY A 44 -22.25 43.94 -1.59
N LYS A 45 -21.50 44.87 -0.99
CA LYS A 45 -20.36 45.53 -1.63
C LYS A 45 -19.07 44.76 -1.37
N PRO A 46 -18.13 44.73 -2.32
CA PRO A 46 -16.83 44.13 -2.10
C PRO A 46 -16.13 44.79 -0.91
N ILE A 47 -15.83 44.00 0.13
CA ILE A 47 -14.87 44.43 1.14
C ILE A 47 -13.49 44.24 0.52
N GLY A 48 -12.77 45.35 0.32
CA GLY A 48 -11.47 45.36 -0.34
C GLY A 48 -10.53 44.25 0.18
N ARG A 49 -9.61 43.81 -0.68
CA ARG A 49 -8.66 42.72 -0.37
C ARG A 49 -7.85 43.09 0.89
N LEU A 50 -8.24 42.57 2.05
CA LEU A 50 -7.34 42.48 3.20
C LEU A 50 -6.22 41.52 2.78
N ASP A 51 -5.01 42.06 2.63
CA ASP A 51 -3.79 41.43 2.08
C ASP A 51 -3.21 40.27 2.91
N HIS A 52 -4.02 39.51 3.65
CA HIS A 52 -3.52 38.51 4.61
C HIS A 52 -4.22 37.15 4.55
N THR A 53 -4.39 36.61 3.34
CA THR A 53 -4.25 35.15 3.19
C THR A 53 -3.20 34.92 2.11
N PRO A 54 -2.05 34.30 2.42
CA PRO A 54 -1.12 33.93 1.37
C PRO A 54 -1.88 33.00 0.43
N SER A 55 -1.98 33.38 -0.85
CA SER A 55 -2.42 32.45 -1.89
C SER A 55 -1.65 31.14 -1.71
N PRO A 56 -2.29 29.95 -1.81
CA PRO A 56 -1.52 28.74 -2.01
C PRO A 56 -0.64 28.99 -3.23
N ALA A 57 0.68 28.98 -3.02
CA ALA A 57 1.64 29.47 -3.99
C ALA A 57 1.32 28.85 -5.35
N LYS A 58 0.96 29.71 -6.31
CA LYS A 58 0.85 29.36 -7.72
C LYS A 58 2.13 28.64 -8.08
N GLY A 59 2.02 27.33 -8.32
CA GLY A 59 3.16 26.41 -8.36
C GLY A 59 4.31 27.02 -9.14
N ARG A 60 5.37 27.41 -8.43
CA ARG A 60 6.66 27.60 -9.08
C ARG A 60 7.01 26.22 -9.59
N SER A 61 7.03 26.05 -10.91
CA SER A 61 7.82 24.99 -11.52
C SER A 61 9.27 25.26 -11.12
N ASP A 62 9.63 24.77 -9.93
CA ASP A 62 10.99 24.79 -9.44
C ASP A 62 11.75 23.86 -10.38
N ALA A 63 12.49 24.45 -11.33
CA ALA A 63 13.33 23.70 -12.24
C ALA A 63 14.27 22.75 -11.48
N GLY A 64 14.64 23.09 -10.24
CA GLY A 64 15.39 22.21 -9.35
C GLY A 64 14.58 21.03 -8.78
N ALA A 65 13.26 21.14 -8.66
CA ALA A 65 12.39 20.01 -8.30
C ALA A 65 12.20 19.05 -9.48
N ILE A 66 12.11 19.58 -10.70
CA ILE A 66 12.05 18.77 -11.94
C ILE A 66 13.38 18.02 -12.13
N ASP A 67 14.52 18.68 -11.94
CA ASP A 67 15.84 18.07 -12.04
C ASP A 67 16.05 16.95 -11.01
N LYS A 68 15.64 17.18 -9.76
CA LYS A 68 15.64 16.14 -8.72
C LYS A 68 14.74 14.97 -9.08
N LEU A 69 13.55 15.23 -9.63
CA LEU A 69 12.63 14.17 -10.05
C LEU A 69 13.22 13.35 -11.19
N ASN A 70 13.81 13.99 -12.20
CA ASN A 70 14.48 13.30 -13.30
C ASN A 70 15.65 12.44 -12.83
N LYS A 71 16.42 12.91 -11.84
CA LYS A 71 17.47 12.11 -11.22
C LYS A 71 16.93 10.86 -10.52
N VAL A 72 15.86 11.02 -9.74
CA VAL A 72 15.21 9.88 -9.09
C VAL A 72 14.64 8.90 -10.11
N VAL A 73 14.07 9.38 -11.21
CA VAL A 73 13.58 8.53 -12.30
C VAL A 73 14.73 7.72 -12.92
N ALA A 74 15.86 8.36 -13.24
CA ALA A 74 17.03 7.67 -13.78
C ALA A 74 17.57 6.59 -12.82
N GLU A 75 17.68 6.90 -11.53
CA GLU A 75 18.09 5.92 -10.51
C GLU A 75 17.10 4.73 -10.41
N LYS A 76 15.81 4.98 -10.60
CA LYS A 76 14.79 3.91 -10.59
C LYS A 76 14.82 3.07 -11.87
N ASP A 77 15.06 3.68 -13.02
CA ASP A 77 15.15 2.97 -14.30
C ASP A 77 16.34 1.99 -14.30
N GLU A 78 17.49 2.37 -13.74
CA GLU A 78 18.64 1.45 -13.57
C GLU A 78 18.29 0.24 -12.69
N VAL A 79 17.59 0.48 -11.57
CA VAL A 79 17.14 -0.61 -10.67
C VAL A 79 16.09 -1.50 -11.34
N ILE A 80 15.23 -0.94 -12.19
CA ILE A 80 14.24 -1.73 -12.95
C ILE A 80 14.97 -2.62 -13.95
N LEU A 81 15.94 -2.10 -14.70
CA LEU A 81 16.73 -2.90 -15.63
C LEU A 81 17.49 -4.04 -14.93
N GLU A 82 18.05 -3.79 -13.76
CA GLU A 82 18.70 -4.82 -12.95
C GLU A 82 17.71 -5.91 -12.51
N LYS A 83 16.51 -5.51 -12.05
CA LYS A 83 15.46 -6.46 -11.65
C LYS A 83 14.92 -7.25 -12.82
N ASP A 84 14.71 -6.63 -13.98
CA ASP A 84 14.24 -7.31 -15.19
C ASP A 84 15.28 -8.32 -15.67
N ALA A 85 16.56 -7.98 -15.63
CA ALA A 85 17.64 -8.92 -15.92
C ALA A 85 17.65 -10.10 -14.92
N ARG A 86 17.42 -9.83 -13.63
CA ARG A 86 17.32 -10.88 -12.61
C ARG A 86 16.09 -11.77 -12.81
N ILE A 87 14.95 -11.20 -13.19
CA ILE A 87 13.73 -11.96 -13.51
C ILE A 87 13.99 -12.85 -14.72
N ALA A 88 14.55 -12.33 -15.80
CA ALA A 88 14.87 -13.12 -16.99
C ALA A 88 15.83 -14.27 -16.68
N GLU A 89 16.83 -14.06 -15.81
CA GLU A 89 17.73 -15.12 -15.37
C GLU A 89 17.01 -16.17 -14.51
N LEU A 90 16.13 -15.75 -13.59
CA LEU A 90 15.32 -16.68 -12.78
C LEU A 90 14.35 -17.49 -13.65
N GLU A 91 13.69 -16.86 -14.61
CA GLU A 91 12.83 -17.53 -15.59
C GLU A 91 13.62 -18.55 -16.42
N LYS A 92 14.85 -18.21 -16.83
CA LYS A 92 15.75 -19.14 -17.51
C LYS A 92 16.17 -20.31 -16.62
N GLN A 93 16.45 -20.07 -15.34
CA GLN A 93 16.78 -21.13 -14.38
C GLN A 93 15.58 -22.07 -14.11
N LEU A 94 14.37 -21.51 -14.05
CA LEU A 94 13.11 -22.26 -13.99
C LEU A 94 12.90 -23.11 -15.25
N ALA A 95 13.06 -22.52 -16.44
CA ALA A 95 12.88 -23.20 -17.71
C ALA A 95 13.94 -24.27 -17.98
N ALA A 96 15.18 -24.05 -17.52
CA ALA A 96 16.28 -25.00 -17.68
C ALA A 96 16.22 -26.18 -16.69
N GLY A 97 15.24 -26.23 -15.78
CA GLY A 97 15.21 -27.21 -14.69
C GLY A 97 16.43 -27.10 -13.76
N ALA A 98 17.17 -25.99 -13.85
CA ALA A 98 18.36 -25.69 -13.04
C ALA A 98 17.97 -25.12 -11.66
N LEU A 99 16.69 -24.79 -11.45
CA LEU A 99 16.07 -24.92 -10.14
C LEU A 99 15.90 -26.41 -9.81
N THR A 100 17.01 -27.11 -9.60
CA THR A 100 16.97 -28.22 -8.67
C THR A 100 16.48 -27.64 -7.35
N SER A 101 15.32 -28.10 -6.93
CA SER A 101 14.66 -27.82 -5.67
C SER A 101 15.60 -28.08 -4.49
N THR A 102 16.47 -27.12 -4.18
CA THR A 102 17.18 -27.00 -2.92
C THR A 102 16.71 -25.71 -2.27
N GLY A 103 15.66 -25.84 -1.46
CA GLY A 103 15.42 -24.95 -0.33
C GLY A 103 14.69 -23.64 -0.62
N SER A 104 13.41 -23.71 -0.98
CA SER A 104 12.34 -22.85 -0.42
C SER A 104 11.06 -23.04 -1.23
N ASN A 105 10.58 -24.29 -1.25
CA ASN A 105 9.14 -24.47 -1.12
C ASN A 105 8.83 -24.05 0.32
N GLN A 106 8.80 -22.73 0.59
CA GLN A 106 8.01 -22.21 1.70
C GLN A 106 6.56 -22.38 1.24
N GLN A 107 6.12 -23.64 1.15
CA GLN A 107 4.76 -23.97 1.45
C GLN A 107 4.53 -23.31 2.80
N ASP A 108 3.72 -22.26 2.78
CA ASP A 108 3.02 -21.68 3.92
C ASP A 108 2.94 -22.76 5.01
N PRO A 109 3.56 -22.57 6.19
CA PRO A 109 3.93 -23.66 7.10
C PRO A 109 2.70 -24.34 7.66
N GLY A 110 2.06 -25.16 6.81
CA GLY A 110 0.83 -25.91 7.01
C GLY A 110 -0.29 -25.16 7.74
N PRO A 111 -1.35 -25.89 8.09
CA PRO A 111 -2.24 -25.51 9.16
C PRO A 111 -1.56 -25.76 10.52
N LEU A 112 -0.37 -25.17 10.72
CA LEU A 112 -0.08 -24.64 12.05
C LEU A 112 -1.18 -23.59 12.36
N ASP A 113 -1.32 -22.92 13.48
CA ASP A 113 -2.55 -22.14 13.81
C ASP A 113 -3.93 -22.87 13.85
N LYS A 114 -4.20 -23.97 13.11
CA LYS A 114 -5.47 -24.73 13.15
C LYS A 114 -5.48 -25.81 14.24
N SER A 115 -6.60 -26.53 14.36
CA SER A 115 -6.76 -27.60 15.35
C SER A 115 -5.91 -28.83 15.01
N ILE A 116 -5.59 -29.68 16.01
CA ILE A 116 -4.84 -30.94 15.79
C ILE A 116 -5.52 -31.88 14.77
N PRO A 117 -6.87 -32.02 14.76
CA PRO A 117 -7.56 -32.73 13.69
C PRO A 117 -7.28 -32.18 12.28
N ASP A 118 -7.33 -30.85 12.10
CA ASP A 118 -7.06 -30.22 10.81
C ASP A 118 -5.60 -30.44 10.36
N LEU A 119 -4.67 -30.42 11.31
CA LEU A 119 -3.27 -30.75 11.07
C LEU A 119 -3.13 -32.20 10.60
N THR A 120 -3.76 -33.14 11.29
CA THR A 120 -3.71 -34.57 10.92
C THR A 120 -4.25 -34.82 9.52
N THR A 121 -5.41 -34.23 9.18
CA THR A 121 -6.00 -34.32 7.83
C THR A 121 -5.09 -33.73 6.77
N TYR A 122 -4.44 -32.61 7.05
CA TYR A 122 -3.46 -32.04 6.12
C TYR A 122 -2.26 -32.96 5.91
N LEU A 123 -1.74 -33.56 6.99
CA LEU A 123 -0.57 -34.44 6.94
C LEU A 123 -0.79 -35.71 6.11
N GLU A 124 -2.02 -36.21 6.00
CA GLU A 124 -2.35 -37.34 5.12
C GLU A 124 -1.99 -37.06 3.65
N GLY A 125 -2.15 -35.80 3.20
CA GLY A 125 -1.82 -35.36 1.84
C GLY A 125 -0.34 -34.99 1.63
N VAL A 126 0.48 -34.91 2.68
CA VAL A 126 1.89 -34.55 2.58
C VAL A 126 2.73 -35.81 2.39
N SER A 127 3.38 -35.95 1.24
CA SER A 127 4.28 -37.08 0.91
C SER A 127 5.76 -36.73 0.99
N ASP A 128 6.11 -35.46 1.16
CA ASP A 128 7.49 -34.98 1.23
C ASP A 128 7.98 -34.91 2.69
N ILE A 129 9.04 -35.67 3.00
CA ILE A 129 9.67 -35.66 4.33
C ILE A 129 10.25 -34.29 4.65
N GLY A 130 10.80 -33.57 3.67
CA GLY A 130 11.38 -32.24 3.89
C GLY A 130 10.34 -31.21 4.33
N ALA A 131 9.11 -31.32 3.81
CA ALA A 131 7.98 -30.49 4.24
C ALA A 131 7.56 -30.79 5.69
N ILE A 132 7.63 -32.06 6.13
CA ILE A 132 7.35 -32.43 7.53
C ILE A 132 8.42 -31.89 8.48
N ASP A 133 9.69 -31.94 8.10
CA ASP A 133 10.78 -31.39 8.89
C ASP A 133 10.65 -29.87 9.09
N ALA A 134 10.25 -29.15 8.04
CA ALA A 134 9.97 -27.71 8.14
C ALA A 134 8.83 -27.40 9.13
N LEU A 135 7.78 -28.23 9.14
CA LEU A 135 6.65 -28.07 10.09
C LEU A 135 7.06 -28.37 11.53
N ILE A 136 7.93 -29.35 11.75
CA ILE A 136 8.47 -29.67 13.08
C ILE A 136 9.29 -28.50 13.62
N GLU A 137 10.17 -27.92 12.79
CA GLU A 137 10.99 -26.78 13.19
C GLU A 137 10.14 -25.52 13.43
N ALA A 138 9.13 -25.28 12.61
CA ALA A 138 8.18 -24.18 12.83
C ALA A 138 7.36 -24.36 14.12
N GLU A 139 6.89 -25.57 14.42
CA GLU A 139 6.14 -25.87 15.65
C GLU A 139 7.02 -25.82 16.91
N LYS A 140 8.32 -26.15 16.81
CA LYS A 140 9.30 -25.97 17.90
C LYS A 140 9.68 -24.51 18.11
N ALA A 141 9.74 -23.70 17.05
CA ALA A 141 10.05 -22.28 17.12
C ALA A 141 8.87 -21.45 17.65
N GLY A 142 7.64 -21.93 17.48
CA GLY A 142 6.42 -21.34 18.03
C GLY A 142 6.04 -21.85 19.42
N ASN A 143 4.87 -21.41 19.91
CA ASN A 143 4.24 -22.01 21.09
C ASN A 143 3.69 -23.38 20.70
N SER A 144 4.48 -24.43 20.96
CA SER A 144 4.09 -25.81 20.66
C SER A 144 2.73 -26.16 21.26
N ARG A 145 1.81 -26.57 20.39
CA ARG A 145 0.51 -27.13 20.74
C ARG A 145 0.69 -28.58 21.17
N VAL A 146 0.12 -28.91 22.32
CA VAL A 146 0.09 -30.28 22.84
C VAL A 146 -0.51 -31.21 21.79
N GLY A 147 0.30 -32.15 21.29
CA GLY A 147 -0.10 -33.14 20.28
C GLY A 147 0.31 -32.84 18.83
N ALA A 148 0.70 -31.60 18.49
CA ALA A 148 1.09 -31.25 17.11
C ALA A 148 2.41 -31.91 16.70
N LEU A 149 3.43 -31.85 17.56
CA LEU A 149 4.72 -32.52 17.33
C LEU A 149 4.55 -34.04 17.19
N ALA A 150 3.69 -34.66 18.00
CA ALA A 150 3.44 -36.09 17.92
C ALA A 150 2.80 -36.51 16.58
N ALA A 151 1.87 -35.70 16.04
CA ALA A 151 1.26 -35.94 14.74
C ALA A 151 2.28 -35.80 13.59
N LEU A 152 3.15 -34.79 13.67
CA LEU A 152 4.22 -34.55 12.70
C LEU A 152 5.26 -35.68 12.70
N ASP A 153 5.73 -36.09 13.88
CA ASP A 153 6.69 -37.19 14.04
C ASP A 153 6.11 -38.54 13.56
N ALA A 154 4.82 -38.79 13.84
CA ALA A 154 4.12 -39.98 13.37
C ALA A 154 4.04 -40.03 11.83
N ARG A 155 3.73 -38.89 11.20
CA ARG A 155 3.71 -38.80 9.73
C ARG A 155 5.11 -38.99 9.15
N LYS A 156 6.12 -38.33 9.72
CA LYS A 156 7.52 -38.49 9.31
C LYS A 156 7.96 -39.95 9.35
N THR A 157 7.67 -40.64 10.45
CA THR A 157 8.00 -42.07 10.62
C THR A 157 7.33 -42.91 9.53
N THR A 158 6.05 -42.67 9.25
CA THR A 158 5.31 -43.38 8.19
C THR A 158 5.98 -43.23 6.82
N LEU A 159 6.38 -42.00 6.47
CA LEU A 159 7.06 -41.71 5.19
C LEU A 159 8.48 -42.29 5.11
N GLN A 160 9.16 -42.47 6.25
CA GLN A 160 10.49 -43.09 6.30
C GLN A 160 10.43 -44.63 6.21
N THR A 161 9.30 -45.23 6.54
CA THR A 161 9.08 -46.69 6.48
C THR A 161 8.39 -47.17 5.20
N THR A 162 8.01 -46.25 4.31
CA THR A 162 7.37 -46.54 3.01
C THR A 162 8.40 -46.46 1.90
#